data_AF-A0AAN9FG07-F1
#
_entry.id   AF-A0AAN9FG07-F1
#
_cell.length_a   1.000
_cell.length_b   1.000
_cell.length_c   1.000
_cell.angle_alpha   90.00
_cell.angle_beta   90.00
_cell.angle_gamma   90.00
#
_symmetry.space_group_name_H-M   'P 1'
#
loop_
_entity.id
_entity.type
_entity.pdbx_description
1 polymer ?
#
loop_
_entity_poly.entity_id
_entity_poly.type
_entity_poly.pdbx_seq_one_letter_code
_entity_poly.pdbx_strand_id
1 'polypeptide(L)'
;MRTQDWPMLTTLDVYKCPLLNVFEEVNFQNRPDLDADQQALVSAVKVTPHLEELSLNKYDVMMIEQGQLHVNLQKLKFLKLRSFHDEEEADMFSCFPLSKVPLPGIEGLEVCESNLKEIFPSQRPDMAYTKILSRLKGLELNNLPMLESIGLEQSWMSPFLAKVKHASFTQCHKLRTFCRGHVLHWYLRLEIDGYNWSGDNLNDAIKREFAAKDRNMADSHASRH
;
A
#
# COMPACT_ATOMS: atom_id res chain seq x y z
N MET A 1 -5.42 -23.67 26.47
CA MET A 1 -5.00 -23.61 25.05
C MET A 1 -3.55 -23.18 25.03
N ARG A 2 -2.66 -23.94 24.38
CA ARG A 2 -1.32 -23.44 24.07
C ARG A 2 -1.50 -22.46 22.91
N THR A 3 -1.21 -21.18 23.11
CA THR A 3 -1.00 -20.25 21.99
C THR A 3 0.17 -20.80 21.19
N GLN A 4 -0.11 -21.25 19.97
CA GLN A 4 0.94 -21.70 19.09
C GLN A 4 1.64 -20.44 18.58
N ASP A 5 2.71 -20.07 19.25
CA ASP A 5 3.54 -18.95 18.83
C ASP A 5 4.22 -19.34 17.51
N TRP A 6 4.25 -18.40 16.57
CA TRP A 6 4.89 -18.57 15.25
C TRP A 6 6.21 -17.78 15.22
N PRO A 7 7.24 -18.18 15.98
CA PRO A 7 8.41 -17.34 16.23
C PRO A 7 9.24 -17.04 14.98
N MET A 8 9.04 -17.80 13.90
CA MET A 8 9.76 -17.65 12.63
C MET A 8 8.94 -16.92 11.55
N LEU A 9 7.70 -16.50 11.83
CA LEU A 9 6.87 -15.81 10.85
C LEU A 9 7.37 -14.37 10.66
N THR A 10 7.93 -14.08 9.49
CA THR A 10 8.45 -12.75 9.11
C THR A 10 7.56 -12.05 8.08
N THR A 11 6.81 -12.80 7.28
CA THR A 11 5.91 -12.27 6.25
C THR A 11 4.52 -12.81 6.47
N LEU A 12 3.53 -11.91 6.52
CA LEU A 12 2.12 -12.26 6.56
C LEU A 12 1.39 -11.54 5.42
N ASP A 13 1.03 -12.31 4.40
CA ASP A 13 0.25 -11.85 3.25
C ASP A 13 -1.09 -12.59 3.23
N VAL A 14 -2.15 -11.90 3.67
CA VAL A 14 -3.52 -12.42 3.66
C VAL A 14 -4.26 -11.84 2.45
N TYR A 15 -4.73 -12.70 1.54
CA TYR A 15 -5.31 -12.30 0.26
C TYR A 15 -6.58 -13.09 -0.08
N LYS A 16 -7.66 -12.39 -0.46
CA LYS A 16 -8.96 -12.96 -0.88
C LYS A 16 -9.52 -14.00 0.09
N CYS A 17 -9.46 -13.70 1.37
CA CYS A 17 -10.02 -14.55 2.39
C CYS A 17 -11.23 -13.84 3.05
N PRO A 18 -12.45 -13.93 2.47
CA PRO A 18 -13.64 -13.22 2.97
C PRO A 18 -14.10 -13.67 4.35
N LEU A 19 -13.67 -14.85 4.81
CA LEU A 19 -13.88 -15.37 6.17
C LEU A 19 -12.71 -15.08 7.11
N LEU A 20 -11.60 -14.58 6.56
CA LEU A 20 -10.37 -14.25 7.25
C LEU A 20 -10.32 -12.71 7.33
N ASN A 21 -11.41 -12.14 7.85
CA ASN A 21 -11.33 -10.90 8.60
C ASN A 21 -10.52 -11.25 9.86
N VAL A 22 -9.19 -11.19 9.75
CA VAL A 22 -8.28 -11.49 10.87
C VAL A 22 -8.63 -10.63 12.09
N PHE A 23 -9.37 -9.53 11.88
CA PHE A 23 -9.67 -8.52 12.87
C PHE A 23 -11.12 -8.01 12.83
N GLU A 24 -12.12 -8.86 12.53
CA GLU A 24 -13.50 -8.56 12.97
C GLU A 24 -13.59 -8.74 14.50
N GLU A 25 -13.01 -7.81 15.27
CA GLU A 25 -13.09 -7.82 16.74
C GLU A 25 -14.48 -7.45 17.26
N VAL A 26 -15.45 -7.15 16.38
CA VAL A 26 -16.83 -6.91 16.80
C VAL A 26 -17.55 -8.25 16.91
N ASN A 27 -17.40 -8.88 18.08
CA ASN A 27 -18.26 -9.92 18.67
C ASN A 27 -17.75 -11.39 18.65
N PHE A 28 -16.47 -11.62 18.96
CA PHE A 28 -15.94 -12.98 19.25
C PHE A 28 -16.64 -13.70 20.42
N GLN A 29 -17.36 -12.98 21.29
CA GLN A 29 -18.14 -13.64 22.35
C GLN A 29 -19.45 -14.24 21.85
N ASN A 30 -19.88 -14.02 20.59
CA ASN A 30 -21.17 -14.51 20.07
C ASN A 30 -21.15 -15.04 18.61
N ARG A 31 -19.99 -15.38 18.03
CA ARG A 31 -19.93 -16.06 16.70
C ARG A 31 -19.45 -17.50 16.87
N PRO A 32 -20.35 -18.51 16.86
CA PRO A 32 -19.99 -19.93 16.93
C PRO A 32 -19.34 -20.48 15.64
N ASP A 33 -19.24 -19.69 14.58
CA ASP A 33 -18.90 -20.17 13.23
C ASP A 33 -17.42 -20.00 12.83
N LEU A 34 -16.55 -19.49 13.71
CA LEU A 34 -15.11 -19.39 13.40
C LEU A 34 -14.44 -20.74 13.59
N ASP A 35 -13.81 -21.25 12.52
CA ASP A 35 -13.05 -22.49 12.59
C ASP A 35 -11.75 -22.31 13.43
N ALA A 36 -11.12 -23.44 13.76
CA ALA A 36 -9.92 -23.45 14.60
C ALA A 36 -8.71 -22.74 13.94
N ASP A 37 -8.65 -22.73 12.62
CA ASP A 37 -7.55 -22.15 11.86
C ASP A 37 -7.63 -20.61 11.91
N GLN A 38 -8.84 -20.06 11.82
CA GLN A 38 -9.11 -18.62 11.92
C GLN A 38 -8.74 -18.05 13.31
N GLN A 39 -9.06 -18.77 14.39
CA GLN A 39 -8.69 -18.35 15.75
C GLN A 39 -7.17 -18.41 15.99
N ALA A 40 -6.49 -19.39 15.39
CA ALA A 40 -5.04 -19.52 15.44
C ALA A 40 -4.34 -18.36 14.72
N LEU A 41 -4.89 -17.89 13.59
CA LEU A 41 -4.38 -16.75 12.81
C LEU A 41 -4.51 -15.41 13.55
N VAL A 42 -5.68 -15.11 14.14
CA VAL A 42 -5.88 -13.88 14.95
C VAL A 42 -4.88 -13.82 16.10
N SER A 43 -4.67 -14.98 16.75
CA SER A 43 -3.66 -15.13 17.80
C SER A 43 -2.25 -14.95 17.25
N ALA A 44 -1.94 -15.53 16.08
CA ALA A 44 -0.64 -15.43 15.42
C ALA A 44 -0.23 -13.98 15.16
N VAL A 45 -1.13 -13.12 14.69
CA VAL A 45 -0.80 -11.71 14.46
C VAL A 45 -0.56 -10.96 15.78
N LYS A 46 -1.30 -11.29 16.85
CA LYS A 46 -1.05 -10.72 18.19
C LYS A 46 0.28 -11.18 18.80
N VAL A 47 0.81 -12.34 18.42
CA VAL A 47 2.01 -12.96 19.03
C VAL A 47 3.26 -13.03 18.14
N THR A 48 3.35 -12.28 17.03
CA THR A 48 4.51 -12.31 16.12
C THR A 48 5.38 -11.05 16.20
N PRO A 49 6.29 -10.94 17.20
CA PRO A 49 7.19 -9.78 17.34
C PRO A 49 8.29 -9.73 16.27
N HIS A 50 8.29 -10.65 15.31
CA HIS A 50 9.27 -10.80 14.24
C HIS A 50 8.72 -10.42 12.85
N LEU A 51 7.48 -9.95 12.77
CA LEU A 51 6.85 -9.61 11.50
C LEU A 51 7.58 -8.42 10.84
N GLU A 52 8.13 -8.66 9.66
CA GLU A 52 8.84 -7.69 8.84
C GLU A 52 7.99 -7.20 7.66
N GLU A 53 7.04 -8.02 7.19
CA GLU A 53 6.15 -7.68 6.08
C GLU A 53 4.70 -8.02 6.44
N LEU A 54 3.81 -7.05 6.20
CA LEU A 54 2.40 -7.16 6.52
C LEU A 54 1.58 -6.60 5.38
N SER A 55 0.52 -7.32 5.00
CA SER A 55 -0.51 -6.77 4.13
C SER A 55 -1.84 -6.55 4.84
N LEU A 56 -2.48 -5.42 4.53
CA LEU A 56 -3.73 -4.95 5.12
C LEU A 56 -4.70 -4.50 4.02
N ASN A 57 -5.97 -4.84 4.20
CA ASN A 57 -7.06 -4.23 3.44
C ASN A 57 -7.63 -3.00 4.17
N LYS A 58 -8.58 -2.30 3.55
CA LYS A 58 -9.23 -1.12 4.15
C LYS A 58 -9.87 -1.37 5.53
N TYR A 59 -10.47 -2.55 5.75
CA TYR A 59 -11.09 -2.87 7.03
C TYR A 59 -10.05 -3.06 8.14
N ASP A 60 -8.99 -3.82 7.90
CA ASP A 60 -7.92 -4.07 8.89
C ASP A 60 -7.31 -2.74 9.36
N VAL A 61 -7.06 -1.88 8.38
CA VAL A 61 -6.64 -0.49 8.51
C VAL A 61 -7.53 0.32 9.44
N MET A 62 -8.85 0.29 9.24
CA MET A 62 -9.80 1.03 10.07
C MET A 62 -9.82 0.49 11.51
N MET A 63 -9.77 -0.82 11.69
CA MET A 63 -9.74 -1.47 13.01
C MET A 63 -8.50 -1.03 13.81
N ILE A 64 -7.34 -0.98 13.16
CA ILE A 64 -6.08 -0.52 13.76
C ILE A 64 -6.18 0.96 14.20
N GLU A 65 -6.67 1.85 13.34
CA GLU A 65 -6.80 3.28 13.63
C GLU A 65 -7.84 3.57 14.74
N GLN A 66 -8.85 2.72 14.88
CA GLN A 66 -9.84 2.81 15.95
C GLN A 66 -9.35 2.18 17.26
N GLY A 67 -8.16 1.58 17.27
CA GLY A 67 -7.62 0.87 18.44
C GLY A 67 -8.36 -0.43 18.76
N GLN A 68 -9.19 -0.92 17.84
CA GLN A 68 -9.88 -2.21 17.91
C GLN A 68 -8.99 -3.35 17.42
N LEU A 69 -7.78 -3.03 16.94
CA LEU A 69 -6.77 -4.01 16.68
C LEU A 69 -5.42 -3.56 17.21
N HIS A 70 -4.88 -4.36 18.13
CA HIS A 70 -3.51 -4.21 18.63
C HIS A 70 -2.57 -5.16 17.90
N VAL A 71 -1.67 -4.58 17.10
CA VAL A 71 -0.58 -5.28 16.42
C VAL A 71 0.77 -4.71 16.81
N ASN A 72 1.74 -5.60 17.06
CA ASN A 72 3.11 -5.20 17.35
C ASN A 72 3.93 -5.10 16.06
N LEU A 73 4.08 -3.89 15.53
CA LEU A 73 4.75 -3.62 14.25
C LEU A 73 6.16 -3.03 14.41
N GLN A 74 6.83 -3.28 15.54
CA GLN A 74 8.15 -2.69 15.83
C GLN A 74 9.25 -3.14 14.85
N LYS A 75 9.14 -4.33 14.26
CA LYS A 75 10.09 -4.86 13.27
C LYS A 75 9.59 -4.75 11.82
N LEU A 76 8.42 -4.16 11.60
CA LEU A 76 7.85 -4.05 10.27
C LEU A 76 8.72 -3.16 9.39
N LYS A 77 9.16 -3.72 8.27
CA LYS A 77 9.97 -3.07 7.22
C LYS A 77 9.16 -2.77 5.98
N PHE A 78 8.16 -3.60 5.66
CA PHE A 78 7.37 -3.45 4.45
C PHE A 78 5.87 -3.54 4.77
N LEU A 79 5.10 -2.59 4.24
CA LEU A 79 3.66 -2.58 4.37
C LEU A 79 3.03 -2.61 2.99
N LYS A 80 2.10 -3.55 2.79
CA LYS A 80 1.32 -3.65 1.56
C LYS A 80 -0.15 -3.34 1.84
N LEU A 81 -0.65 -2.26 1.26
CA LEU A 81 -2.05 -1.83 1.34
C LEU A 81 -2.79 -2.29 0.09
N ARG A 82 -3.93 -2.96 0.26
CA ARG A 82 -4.69 -3.49 -0.89
C ARG A 82 -6.20 -3.39 -0.81
N SER A 83 -6.86 -3.57 -1.95
CA SER A 83 -8.32 -3.70 -2.06
C SER A 83 -9.11 -2.48 -1.57
N PHE A 84 -8.61 -1.27 -1.85
CA PHE A 84 -9.33 -0.02 -1.61
C PHE A 84 -10.22 0.28 -2.82
N HIS A 85 -11.49 -0.16 -2.79
CA HIS A 85 -12.40 -0.10 -3.95
C HIS A 85 -13.52 0.94 -3.85
N ASP A 86 -13.67 1.64 -2.72
CA ASP A 86 -14.85 2.48 -2.48
C ASP A 86 -14.92 3.68 -3.43
N GLU A 87 -15.98 3.70 -4.24
CA GLU A 87 -16.16 4.63 -5.37
C GLU A 87 -16.63 6.03 -4.95
N GLU A 88 -17.18 6.19 -3.74
CA GLU A 88 -17.94 7.39 -3.40
C GLU A 88 -17.11 8.57 -2.90
N GLU A 89 -15.92 8.41 -2.27
CA GLU A 89 -15.20 9.59 -1.72
C GLU A 89 -13.75 9.33 -1.22
N ALA A 90 -13.15 8.17 -1.47
CA ALA A 90 -11.94 7.77 -0.75
C ALA A 90 -10.63 8.20 -1.44
N ASP A 91 -10.14 9.40 -1.13
CA ASP A 91 -8.69 9.64 -1.19
C ASP A 91 -8.01 8.67 -0.24
N MET A 92 -6.87 8.08 -0.64
CA MET A 92 -6.14 7.08 0.15
C MET A 92 -5.88 7.52 1.59
N PHE A 93 -5.80 8.83 1.84
CA PHE A 93 -5.56 9.42 3.15
C PHE A 93 -6.70 9.32 4.15
N SER A 94 -7.95 9.21 3.69
CA SER A 94 -9.07 8.81 4.57
C SER A 94 -8.84 7.42 5.17
N CYS A 95 -7.99 6.62 4.52
CA CYS A 95 -7.66 5.27 4.90
C CYS A 95 -6.15 5.03 5.07
N PHE A 96 -5.29 6.06 5.09
CA PHE A 96 -3.86 5.87 5.28
C PHE A 96 -3.63 5.80 6.79
N PRO A 97 -3.47 4.63 7.41
CA PRO A 97 -4.07 4.39 8.72
C PRO A 97 -3.02 3.94 9.73
N LEU A 98 -1.98 4.76 9.81
CA LEU A 98 -0.84 4.50 10.66
C LEU A 98 -0.38 5.77 11.36
N SER A 99 -1.25 6.78 11.45
CA SER A 99 -0.95 7.95 12.27
C SER A 99 -0.78 7.57 13.74
N LYS A 100 -1.55 6.58 14.20
CA LYS A 100 -1.57 6.14 15.59
C LYS A 100 -0.67 4.95 15.88
N VAL A 101 -0.16 4.26 14.86
CA VAL A 101 0.72 3.09 15.05
C VAL A 101 2.17 3.46 14.79
N PRO A 102 3.07 3.28 15.76
CA PRO A 102 4.48 3.53 15.55
C PRO A 102 5.08 2.46 14.62
N LEU A 103 5.59 2.93 13.48
CA LEU A 103 6.35 2.12 12.53
C LEU A 103 7.83 2.53 12.49
N PRO A 104 8.63 2.19 13.53
CA PRO A 104 10.01 2.64 13.67
C PRO A 104 10.95 2.17 12.56
N GLY A 105 10.70 0.96 12.01
CA GLY A 105 11.56 0.31 11.03
C GLY A 105 11.06 0.32 9.58
N ILE A 106 9.96 1.02 9.28
CA ILE A 106 9.34 0.97 7.95
C ILE A 106 10.26 1.53 6.86
N GLU A 107 10.42 0.79 5.78
CA GLU A 107 11.26 1.15 4.64
C GLU A 107 10.51 1.08 3.30
N GLY A 108 9.49 0.24 3.17
CA GLY A 108 8.74 0.06 1.93
C GLY A 108 7.23 0.18 2.13
N LEU A 109 6.59 0.78 1.13
CA LEU A 109 5.14 0.85 1.01
C LEU A 109 4.74 0.33 -0.36
N GLU A 110 3.82 -0.62 -0.39
CA GLU A 110 3.12 -1.03 -1.60
C GLU A 110 1.64 -0.67 -1.51
N VAL A 111 1.08 -0.20 -2.61
CA VAL A 111 -0.35 -0.03 -2.81
C VAL A 111 -0.75 -0.87 -4.01
N CYS A 112 -1.61 -1.86 -3.80
CA CYS A 112 -2.01 -2.77 -4.86
C CYS A 112 -3.52 -3.01 -4.97
N GLU A 113 -3.97 -3.42 -6.16
CA GLU A 113 -5.34 -3.90 -6.40
C GLU A 113 -6.42 -2.96 -5.87
N SER A 114 -6.34 -1.68 -6.21
CA SER A 114 -7.18 -0.63 -5.62
C SER A 114 -7.66 0.37 -6.68
N ASN A 115 -8.85 0.96 -6.47
CA ASN A 115 -9.47 1.93 -7.36
C ASN A 115 -9.19 3.40 -6.95
N LEU A 116 -8.04 3.63 -6.32
CA LEU A 116 -7.62 4.96 -5.84
C LEU A 116 -7.25 5.86 -7.03
N LYS A 117 -7.73 7.11 -7.00
CA LYS A 117 -7.30 8.15 -7.96
C LYS A 117 -6.02 8.85 -7.53
N GLU A 118 -5.78 8.92 -6.22
CA GLU A 118 -4.62 9.56 -5.62
C GLU A 118 -4.06 8.73 -4.45
N ILE A 119 -2.71 8.63 -4.35
CA ILE A 119 -2.00 7.95 -3.25
C ILE A 119 -1.78 8.89 -2.06
N PHE A 120 -1.21 10.07 -2.32
CA PHE A 120 -0.97 11.10 -1.31
C PHE A 120 -1.81 12.33 -1.66
N PRO A 121 -2.74 12.77 -0.81
CA PRO A 121 -3.66 13.87 -1.12
C PRO A 121 -2.90 15.19 -1.19
N SER A 122 -3.56 16.22 -1.69
CA SER A 122 -2.97 17.57 -1.68
C SER A 122 -2.83 18.16 -0.27
N GLN A 123 -3.71 17.80 0.68
CA GLN A 123 -3.68 18.33 2.04
C GLN A 123 -2.62 17.64 2.90
N ARG A 124 -1.91 18.44 3.70
CA ARG A 124 -0.83 17.92 4.54
C ARG A 124 -1.37 17.04 5.67
N PRO A 125 -0.84 15.82 5.85
CA PRO A 125 -1.14 14.97 7.00
C PRO A 125 -0.80 15.57 8.38
N ASP A 126 -1.31 14.94 9.42
CA ASP A 126 -0.77 15.05 10.78
C ASP A 126 0.74 14.69 10.86
N MET A 127 1.43 15.23 11.87
CA MET A 127 2.86 15.10 12.09
C MET A 127 3.33 13.64 12.18
N ALA A 128 2.50 12.71 12.64
CA ALA A 128 2.84 11.29 12.71
C ALA A 128 3.23 10.71 11.33
N TYR A 129 2.54 11.09 10.26
CA TYR A 129 2.81 10.59 8.91
C TYR A 129 4.15 11.07 8.38
N THR A 130 4.53 12.31 8.70
CA THR A 130 5.82 12.86 8.23
C THR A 130 7.01 12.04 8.75
N LYS A 131 6.88 11.43 9.94
CA LYS A 131 7.88 10.50 10.49
C LYS A 131 7.97 9.22 9.67
N ILE A 132 6.83 8.63 9.31
CA ILE A 132 6.77 7.41 8.46
C ILE A 132 7.38 7.70 7.08
N LEU A 133 6.93 8.77 6.42
CA LEU A 133 7.42 9.19 5.10
C LEU A 133 8.93 9.44 5.10
N SER A 134 9.47 9.99 6.18
CA SER A 134 10.91 10.21 6.33
C SER A 134 11.73 8.92 6.48
N ARG A 135 11.11 7.75 6.62
CA ARG A 135 11.79 6.45 6.74
C ARG A 135 11.67 5.61 5.47
N LEU A 136 10.60 5.84 4.70
CA LEU A 136 10.37 5.14 3.44
C LEU A 136 11.52 5.38 2.45
N LYS A 137 11.93 4.28 1.83
CA LYS A 137 12.97 4.17 0.80
C LYS A 137 12.39 3.55 -0.49
N GLY A 138 11.25 2.87 -0.41
CA GLY A 138 10.58 2.22 -1.54
C GLY A 138 9.10 2.58 -1.63
N LEU A 139 8.60 2.77 -2.86
CA LEU A 139 7.18 2.90 -3.16
C LEU A 139 6.83 1.99 -4.34
N GLU A 140 5.90 1.07 -4.13
CA GLU A 140 5.46 0.12 -5.16
C GLU A 140 3.97 0.32 -5.44
N LEU A 141 3.62 0.58 -6.69
CA LEU A 141 2.25 0.82 -7.12
C LEU A 141 1.87 -0.23 -8.16
N ASN A 142 0.89 -1.08 -7.84
CA ASN A 142 0.59 -2.27 -8.63
C ASN A 142 -0.92 -2.45 -8.87
N ASN A 143 -1.34 -2.59 -10.12
CA ASN A 143 -2.75 -2.80 -10.48
C ASN A 143 -3.66 -1.72 -9.87
N LEU A 144 -3.41 -0.48 -10.28
CA LEU A 144 -4.15 0.72 -9.86
C LEU A 144 -4.79 1.37 -11.09
N PRO A 145 -5.88 0.80 -11.62
CA PRO A 145 -6.44 1.20 -12.92
C PRO A 145 -7.00 2.62 -12.91
N MET A 146 -7.36 3.15 -11.74
CA MET A 146 -7.92 4.49 -11.58
C MET A 146 -6.90 5.56 -11.17
N LEU A 147 -5.63 5.19 -10.96
CA LEU A 147 -4.61 6.09 -10.41
C LEU A 147 -4.24 7.20 -11.40
N GLU A 148 -4.51 8.45 -11.05
CA GLU A 148 -4.22 9.62 -11.87
C GLU A 148 -3.01 10.42 -11.32
N SER A 149 -2.86 10.46 -10.00
CA SER A 149 -1.84 11.24 -9.27
C SER A 149 -1.19 10.40 -8.16
N ILE A 150 0.12 10.50 -7.99
CA ILE A 150 0.77 9.97 -6.77
C ILE A 150 0.71 11.01 -5.65
N GLY A 151 0.76 12.31 -5.96
CA GLY A 151 0.78 13.40 -4.98
C GLY A 151 2.17 13.73 -4.43
N LEU A 152 3.23 13.45 -5.18
CA LEU A 152 4.62 13.73 -4.78
C LEU A 152 5.00 15.21 -4.94
N GLU A 153 4.16 16.03 -5.56
CA GLU A 153 4.40 17.47 -5.79
C GLU A 153 4.32 18.31 -4.51
N GLN A 154 3.78 17.75 -3.43
CA GLN A 154 3.51 18.51 -2.22
C GLN A 154 4.80 18.82 -1.46
N SER A 155 4.92 20.04 -0.93
CA SER A 155 6.12 20.49 -0.21
C SER A 155 6.48 19.60 0.99
N TRP A 156 5.48 18.99 1.62
CA TRP A 156 5.63 18.08 2.75
C TRP A 156 6.13 16.67 2.37
N MET A 157 6.25 16.35 1.07
CA MET A 157 6.83 15.10 0.56
C MET A 157 8.36 15.14 0.44
N SER A 158 8.97 16.31 0.64
CA SER A 158 10.43 16.49 0.63
C SER A 158 11.21 15.44 1.46
N PRO A 159 10.78 15.05 2.69
CA PRO A 159 11.49 14.03 3.48
C PRO A 159 11.53 12.65 2.82
N PHE A 160 10.46 12.26 2.12
CA PHE A 160 10.40 11.01 1.37
C PHE A 160 11.25 11.10 0.11
N LEU A 161 11.08 12.16 -0.68
CA LEU A 161 11.81 12.36 -1.94
C LEU A 161 13.33 12.44 -1.76
N ALA A 162 13.80 12.92 -0.61
CA ALA A 162 15.23 12.94 -0.28
C ALA A 162 15.82 11.54 -0.03
N LYS A 163 15.00 10.53 0.29
CA LYS A 163 15.45 9.22 0.75
C LYS A 163 15.00 8.06 -0.14
N VAL A 164 14.00 8.26 -0.98
CA VAL A 164 13.50 7.25 -1.90
C VAL A 164 14.64 6.73 -2.77
N LYS A 165 14.80 5.40 -2.79
CA LYS A 165 15.81 4.67 -3.55
C LYS A 165 15.19 3.80 -4.63
N HIS A 166 13.91 3.44 -4.46
CA HIS A 166 13.19 2.61 -5.40
C HIS A 166 11.75 3.13 -5.58
N ALA A 167 11.27 3.15 -6.81
CA ALA A 167 9.85 3.21 -7.09
C ALA A 167 9.48 2.30 -8.27
N SER A 168 8.37 1.59 -8.17
CA SER A 168 7.85 0.72 -9.22
C SER A 168 6.39 1.03 -9.54
N PHE A 169 6.03 0.94 -10.82
CA PHE A 169 4.66 1.16 -11.32
C PHE A 169 4.29 0.03 -12.27
N THR A 170 3.32 -0.78 -11.90
CA THR A 170 2.84 -1.90 -12.71
C THR A 170 1.33 -1.78 -12.85
N GLN A 171 0.83 -1.84 -14.09
CA GLN A 171 -0.62 -1.76 -14.38
C GLN A 171 -1.31 -0.51 -13.78
N CYS A 172 -0.67 0.67 -13.87
CA CYS A 172 -1.21 1.96 -13.43
C CYS A 172 -1.70 2.79 -14.62
N HIS A 173 -2.69 2.29 -15.36
CA HIS A 173 -3.02 2.76 -16.72
C HIS A 173 -3.41 4.24 -16.85
N LYS A 174 -3.94 4.87 -15.80
CA LYS A 174 -4.28 6.30 -15.80
C LYS A 174 -3.15 7.21 -15.32
N LEU A 175 -2.04 6.67 -14.82
CA LEU A 175 -0.95 7.45 -14.28
C LEU A 175 -0.26 8.21 -15.41
N ARG A 176 0.01 9.51 -15.22
CA ARG A 176 0.65 10.37 -16.22
C ARG A 176 1.92 11.04 -15.72
N THR A 177 2.09 11.15 -14.41
CA THR A 177 3.22 11.84 -13.79
C THR A 177 3.63 11.14 -12.51
N PHE A 178 4.94 10.96 -12.31
CA PHE A 178 5.49 10.50 -11.05
C PHE A 178 5.58 11.64 -10.04
N CYS A 179 6.29 12.71 -10.39
CA CYS A 179 6.37 13.94 -9.63
C CYS A 179 6.63 15.13 -10.55
N ARG A 180 6.23 16.34 -10.13
CA ARG A 180 6.60 17.61 -10.77
C ARG A 180 7.44 18.47 -9.82
N GLY A 181 8.34 19.26 -10.38
CA GLY A 181 9.07 20.30 -9.64
C GLY A 181 10.17 19.81 -8.69
N HIS A 182 10.27 18.51 -8.41
CA HIS A 182 11.33 17.93 -7.61
C HIS A 182 12.40 17.27 -8.48
N VAL A 183 13.67 17.55 -8.16
CA VAL A 183 14.81 16.82 -8.72
C VAL A 183 14.91 15.49 -8.00
N LEU A 184 14.71 14.40 -8.72
CA LEU A 184 14.92 13.06 -8.20
C LEU A 184 16.41 12.78 -8.08
N HIS A 185 16.78 11.99 -7.08
CA HIS A 185 18.16 11.62 -6.89
C HIS A 185 18.62 10.66 -8.00
N TRP A 186 19.84 10.84 -8.50
CA TRP A 186 20.39 10.03 -9.60
C TRP A 186 20.43 8.51 -9.32
N TYR A 187 20.41 8.12 -8.04
CA TYR A 187 20.43 6.71 -7.61
C TYR A 187 19.04 6.09 -7.50
N LEU A 188 17.96 6.84 -7.79
CA LEU A 188 16.61 6.33 -7.72
C LEU A 188 16.42 5.25 -8.80
N ARG A 189 16.15 4.02 -8.38
CA ARG A 189 15.81 2.92 -9.28
C ARG A 189 14.33 2.94 -9.58
N LEU A 190 14.01 3.10 -10.86
CA LEU A 190 12.64 3.18 -11.35
C LEU A 190 12.33 1.92 -12.15
N GLU A 191 11.16 1.34 -11.90
CA GLU A 191 10.67 0.18 -12.64
C GLU A 191 9.27 0.48 -13.19
N ILE A 192 9.02 0.18 -14.46
CA ILE A 192 7.72 0.32 -15.09
C ILE A 192 7.35 -1.02 -15.73
N ASP A 193 6.25 -1.62 -15.29
CA ASP A 193 5.72 -2.91 -15.73
C ASP A 193 6.79 -4.03 -15.80
N GLY A 194 7.64 -4.12 -14.77
CA GLY A 194 8.70 -5.13 -14.67
C GLY A 194 10.04 -4.75 -15.31
N TYR A 195 10.14 -3.56 -15.92
CA TYR A 195 11.36 -3.12 -16.61
C TYR A 195 12.03 -1.96 -15.90
N ASN A 196 13.33 -2.11 -15.63
CA ASN A 196 14.18 -1.03 -15.13
C ASN A 196 14.20 0.13 -16.12
N TRP A 197 13.85 1.31 -15.64
CA TRP A 197 13.88 2.54 -16.41
C TRP A 197 15.19 3.31 -16.17
N SER A 198 15.77 3.78 -17.26
CA SER A 198 16.88 4.73 -17.26
C SER A 198 16.66 5.74 -18.38
N GLY A 199 16.60 7.02 -18.03
CA GLY A 199 16.36 8.10 -18.98
C GLY A 199 16.21 9.45 -18.28
N ASP A 200 16.01 10.51 -19.07
CA ASP A 200 15.99 11.88 -18.56
C ASP A 200 14.58 12.40 -18.27
N ASN A 201 13.54 11.77 -18.84
CA ASN A 201 12.15 12.22 -18.68
C ASN A 201 11.22 11.06 -18.29
N LEU A 202 11.14 10.80 -16.97
CA LEU A 202 10.31 9.75 -16.38
C LEU A 202 8.82 9.96 -16.68
N ASN A 203 8.35 11.21 -16.61
CA ASN A 203 6.94 11.52 -16.84
C ASN A 203 6.52 11.19 -18.29
N ASP A 204 7.39 11.44 -19.26
CA ASP A 204 7.14 11.04 -20.65
C ASP A 204 7.16 9.52 -20.84
N ALA A 205 8.05 8.81 -20.13
CA ALA A 205 8.10 7.35 -20.17
C ALA A 205 6.81 6.72 -19.61
N ILE A 206 6.36 7.18 -18.45
CA ILE A 206 5.08 6.76 -17.84
C ILE A 206 3.91 6.99 -18.80
N LYS A 207 3.82 8.18 -19.41
CA LYS A 207 2.78 8.48 -20.39
C LYS A 207 2.82 7.54 -21.58
N ARG A 208 3.99 7.26 -22.14
CA ARG A 208 4.13 6.38 -23.31
C ARG A 208 3.70 4.96 -23.00
N GLU A 209 4.18 4.41 -21.88
CA GLU A 209 3.91 3.02 -21.49
C GLU A 209 2.41 2.81 -21.24
N PHE A 210 1.79 3.68 -20.45
CA PHE A 210 0.38 3.50 -20.09
C PHE A 210 -0.59 3.96 -21.20
N ALA A 211 -0.26 4.98 -22.01
CA ALA A 211 -1.09 5.35 -23.15
C ALA A 211 -1.07 4.33 -24.30
N ALA A 212 0.02 3.55 -24.46
CA ALA A 212 0.06 2.46 -25.43
C ALA A 212 -0.91 1.33 -25.06
N LYS A 213 -1.12 1.09 -23.77
CA LYS A 213 -2.00 0.03 -23.26
C LYS A 213 -3.48 0.40 -23.36
N ASP A 214 -3.83 1.68 -23.16
CA ASP A 214 -5.19 2.19 -23.39
C ASP A 214 -5.65 1.96 -24.85
N ARG A 215 -4.76 2.17 -25.83
CA ARG A 215 -5.04 1.93 -27.27
C ARG A 215 -5.25 0.46 -27.60
N ASN A 216 -4.40 -0.42 -27.09
CA ASN A 216 -4.51 -1.86 -27.34
C ASN A 216 -5.80 -2.47 -26.74
N MET A 217 -6.28 -1.95 -25.60
CA MET A 217 -7.58 -2.35 -25.05
C MET A 217 -8.75 -1.86 -25.92
N ALA A 218 -8.71 -0.61 -26.39
CA ALA A 218 -9.74 -0.07 -27.28
C ALA A 218 -9.85 -0.84 -28.61
N ASP A 219 -8.71 -1.18 -29.22
CA ASP A 219 -8.67 -1.92 -30.48
C ASP A 219 -9.13 -3.37 -30.33
N SER A 220 -8.89 -3.99 -29.17
CA SER A 220 -9.38 -5.35 -28.85
C SER A 220 -10.90 -5.43 -28.66
N HIS A 221 -11.52 -4.33 -28.21
CA HIS A 221 -12.98 -4.21 -28.10
C HIS A 221 -13.62 -3.85 -29.44
N ALA A 222 -12.95 -3.04 -30.28
CA ALA A 222 -13.43 -2.72 -31.62
C ALA A 222 -13.38 -3.92 -32.58
N SER A 223 -12.45 -4.86 -32.39
CA SER A 223 -12.30 -6.07 -33.23
C SER A 223 -13.25 -7.22 -32.83
N ARG A 224 -14.08 -7.04 -31.80
CA ARG A 224 -15.07 -8.02 -31.31
C ARG A 224 -16.52 -7.68 -31.69
N HIS A 225 -16.72 -6.68 -32.55
CA HIS A 225 -18.02 -6.29 -33.08
C HIS A 225 -18.08 -6.46 -34.60
#